data_AF-A0AAD9GU49-F1
#
_entry.id   AF-A0AAD9GU49-F1
#
_cell.length_a   1.000
_cell.length_b   1.000
_cell.length_c   1.000
_cell.angle_alpha   90.00
_cell.angle_beta   90.00
_cell.angle_gamma   90.00
#
_symmetry.space_group_name_H-M   'P 1'
#
loop_
_entity.id
_entity.type
_entity.pdbx_description
1 polymer ?
#
loop_
_entity_poly.entity_id
_entity_poly.type
_entity_poly.pdbx_seq_one_letter_code
_entity_poly.pdbx_strand_id
1 'polypeptide(L)'
;MFIHVINSAGQAMEFQECFSLLATRPPHAHEHCEEEQHQTDKETQSVDAPVCTENTASKQPEDLKELSARALVQTFQRLQESRVQIYAEFRQGFQVHQKTEQFPAFCDGITKRFSAVSEQINQVEKLLREEKKQIPVAQLIRKIQLEEKEKLLLTSAVLIEKMRLNDAEKQHDRDASTVAFLERSVKTLTTKHTDCVVRINEILEDLYAETADLEDD
;
A
#
# COMPACT_ATOMS: atom_id res chain seq x y z
N MET A 1 -7.45 18.95 9.23
CA MET A 1 -8.10 17.80 9.89
C MET A 1 -7.50 16.50 9.34
N PHE A 2 -6.31 16.12 9.83
CA PHE A 2 -5.57 14.93 9.37
C PHE A 2 -5.68 13.76 10.35
N ILE A 3 -6.80 13.67 11.07
CA ILE A 3 -7.05 12.63 12.06
C ILE A 3 -8.49 12.15 11.89
N HIS A 4 -8.67 11.10 11.09
CA HIS A 4 -9.66 10.03 11.29
C HIS A 4 -9.62 8.98 10.15
N VAL A 5 -8.46 8.37 9.86
CA VAL A 5 -8.43 7.13 9.05
C VAL A 5 -7.44 6.12 9.65
N ILE A 6 -7.51 5.89 10.96
CA ILE A 6 -7.05 4.64 11.56
C ILE A 6 -8.00 4.30 12.72
N ASN A 7 -9.09 3.59 12.43
CA ASN A 7 -9.66 2.70 13.42
C ASN A 7 -10.39 1.53 12.74
N SER A 8 -9.97 0.33 13.15
CA SER A 8 -10.70 -0.93 13.17
C SER A 8 -11.17 -1.56 11.85
N ALA A 9 -10.59 -2.74 11.57
CA ALA A 9 -11.16 -3.85 10.82
C ALA A 9 -11.60 -3.60 9.35
N GLY A 10 -10.82 -4.13 8.41
CA GLY A 10 -11.38 -4.70 7.19
C GLY A 10 -11.92 -3.76 6.10
N GLN A 11 -11.36 -2.57 5.92
CA GLN A 11 -11.64 -1.77 4.73
C GLN A 11 -10.43 -1.76 3.80
N ALA A 12 -10.65 -2.29 2.59
CA ALA A 12 -9.76 -2.11 1.45
C ALA A 12 -9.44 -0.63 1.31
N MET A 13 -8.16 -0.33 1.11
CA MET A 13 -7.73 1.01 0.75
C MET A 13 -8.33 1.33 -0.62
N GLU A 14 -9.31 2.22 -0.69
CA GLU A 14 -9.87 2.72 -1.95
C GLU A 14 -8.79 3.58 -2.63
N PHE A 15 -7.84 2.92 -3.28
CA PHE A 15 -6.73 3.53 -4.00
C PHE A 15 -7.23 4.58 -4.98
N GLN A 16 -8.40 4.37 -5.59
CA GLN A 16 -8.98 5.31 -6.55
C GLN A 16 -9.41 6.63 -5.89
N GLU A 17 -9.90 6.59 -4.66
CA GLU A 17 -10.18 7.80 -3.88
C GLU A 17 -8.89 8.49 -3.46
N CYS A 18 -7.89 7.74 -2.98
CA CYS A 18 -6.58 8.29 -2.64
C CYS A 18 -5.88 8.89 -3.87
N PHE A 19 -5.95 8.21 -5.01
CA PHE A 19 -5.43 8.68 -6.29
C PHE A 19 -6.16 9.94 -6.72
N SER A 20 -7.49 9.97 -6.64
CA SER A 20 -8.27 11.16 -6.99
C SER A 20 -7.90 12.35 -6.08
N LEU A 21 -7.76 12.12 -4.78
CA LEU A 21 -7.32 13.15 -3.81
C LEU A 21 -5.90 13.64 -4.10
N LEU A 22 -4.97 12.75 -4.46
CA LEU A 22 -3.60 13.11 -4.79
C LEU A 22 -3.48 13.79 -6.17
N ALA A 23 -4.24 13.32 -7.15
CA ALA A 23 -4.23 13.82 -8.53
C ALA A 23 -4.91 15.20 -8.64
N THR A 24 -5.95 15.45 -7.84
CA THR A 24 -6.65 16.74 -7.81
C THR A 24 -5.95 17.78 -6.94
N ARG A 25 -4.90 17.42 -6.20
CA ARG A 25 -4.22 18.32 -5.26
C ARG A 25 -3.63 19.54 -5.99
N PRO A 26 -4.06 20.77 -5.67
CA PRO A 26 -3.50 21.98 -6.27
C PRO A 26 -1.99 22.06 -6.04
N PRO A 27 -1.21 22.63 -6.99
CA PRO A 27 0.24 22.80 -6.81
C PRO A 27 0.61 23.64 -5.58
N HIS A 28 -0.32 24.39 -4.98
CA HIS A 28 -0.07 25.24 -3.80
C HIS A 28 -0.66 24.73 -2.49
N ALA A 29 -1.15 23.49 -2.42
CA ALA A 29 -1.89 22.95 -1.28
C ALA A 29 -1.02 22.58 -0.04
N HIS A 30 0.07 23.30 0.20
CA HIS A 30 0.85 23.21 1.45
C HIS A 30 0.79 24.51 2.27
N GLU A 31 -0.06 25.46 1.91
CA GLU A 31 -0.34 26.63 2.73
C GLU A 31 -1.82 26.61 3.14
N HIS A 32 -2.03 26.73 4.45
CA HIS A 32 -3.30 26.89 5.17
C HIS A 32 -4.12 25.64 5.56
N CYS A 33 -4.01 25.36 6.85
CA CYS A 33 -4.98 24.64 7.68
C CYS A 33 -6.04 25.65 8.17
N GLU A 34 -7.25 25.12 8.39
CA GLU A 34 -8.40 25.62 9.17
C GLU A 34 -9.65 26.13 8.40
N GLU A 35 -10.79 25.73 8.99
CA GLU A 35 -12.20 26.14 8.76
C GLU A 35 -12.93 25.55 7.53
N GLU A 36 -14.18 25.11 7.55
CA GLU A 36 -15.13 24.54 8.51
C GLU A 36 -16.41 24.16 7.68
N GLN A 37 -17.25 23.24 8.20
CA GLN A 37 -18.70 23.06 7.95
C GLN A 37 -19.27 22.08 6.88
N HIS A 38 -20.02 21.09 7.43
CA HIS A 38 -21.40 20.60 7.12
C HIS A 38 -21.75 20.14 5.68
N GLN A 39 -22.62 19.15 5.38
CA GLN A 39 -23.51 18.21 6.08
C GLN A 39 -24.10 17.26 5.00
N THR A 40 -24.56 16.06 5.41
CA THR A 40 -25.71 15.25 4.85
C THR A 40 -25.62 14.73 3.40
N ASP A 41 -26.10 13.55 2.97
CA ASP A 41 -27.12 12.61 3.45
C ASP A 41 -26.95 11.19 2.85
N LYS A 42 -27.73 10.25 3.42
CA LYS A 42 -27.93 8.81 3.12
C LYS A 42 -28.46 8.50 1.70
N GLU A 43 -28.19 7.30 1.17
CA GLU A 43 -29.18 6.20 0.96
C GLU A 43 -28.61 4.97 0.21
N THR A 44 -29.37 3.87 0.24
CA THR A 44 -28.98 2.44 0.18
C THR A 44 -29.67 1.74 -1.01
N GLN A 45 -29.08 0.68 -1.60
CA GLN A 45 -29.69 -0.61 -2.10
C GLN A 45 -28.92 -1.23 -3.30
N SER A 46 -28.36 -2.45 -3.19
CA SER A 46 -28.84 -3.80 -3.63
C SER A 46 -29.06 -3.95 -5.16
N VAL A 47 -28.69 -5.00 -5.92
CA VAL A 47 -28.74 -6.46 -5.71
C VAL A 47 -27.91 -7.22 -6.79
N ASP A 48 -27.50 -8.44 -6.45
CA ASP A 48 -27.32 -9.68 -7.25
C ASP A 48 -26.19 -9.94 -8.29
N ALA A 49 -25.55 -11.10 -8.05
CA ALA A 49 -24.59 -11.83 -8.88
C ALA A 49 -25.29 -12.63 -10.01
N PRO A 50 -24.54 -13.20 -10.99
CA PRO A 50 -24.00 -14.55 -10.78
C PRO A 50 -22.63 -14.85 -11.43
N VAL A 51 -22.10 -15.99 -10.99
CA VAL A 51 -20.79 -16.64 -11.17
C VAL A 51 -20.67 -17.41 -12.48
N CYS A 52 -19.43 -17.57 -13.00
CA CYS A 52 -18.76 -18.85 -13.35
C CYS A 52 -17.37 -18.58 -14.00
N THR A 53 -16.24 -18.80 -13.31
CA THR A 53 -15.30 -19.97 -13.39
C THR A 53 -14.83 -20.30 -14.82
N GLU A 54 -13.52 -20.39 -15.13
CA GLU A 54 -12.62 -21.46 -14.66
C GLU A 54 -11.10 -21.15 -14.75
N ASN A 55 -10.38 -21.73 -13.77
CA ASN A 55 -9.09 -22.44 -13.82
C ASN A 55 -7.79 -21.77 -14.29
N THR A 56 -6.86 -21.56 -13.34
CA THR A 56 -5.48 -22.07 -13.47
C THR A 56 -4.83 -22.34 -12.10
N ALA A 57 -4.30 -23.57 -11.96
CA ALA A 57 -3.24 -24.03 -11.05
C ALA A 57 -3.43 -23.97 -9.52
N SER A 58 -3.72 -25.15 -8.98
CA SER A 58 -3.71 -25.55 -7.58
C SER A 58 -2.40 -25.28 -6.84
N LYS A 59 -2.48 -24.47 -5.78
CA LYS A 59 -1.84 -24.78 -4.49
C LYS A 59 -2.99 -24.92 -3.50
N GLN A 60 -3.06 -26.04 -2.80
CA GLN A 60 -3.97 -26.16 -1.65
C GLN A 60 -3.76 -24.93 -0.75
N PRO A 61 -4.81 -24.30 -0.21
CA PRO A 61 -4.61 -23.33 0.85
C PRO A 61 -3.99 -24.10 2.02
N GLU A 62 -2.67 -23.96 2.21
CA GLU A 62 -2.02 -24.38 3.45
C GLU A 62 -2.84 -23.77 4.58
N ASP A 63 -3.47 -24.58 5.42
CA ASP A 63 -4.20 -24.05 6.57
C ASP A 63 -3.17 -23.42 7.49
N LEU A 64 -3.07 -22.08 7.42
CA LEU A 64 -2.09 -21.30 8.16
C LEU A 64 -2.13 -21.62 9.66
N LYS A 65 -3.28 -22.06 10.18
CA LYS A 65 -3.43 -22.42 11.60
C LYS A 65 -2.57 -23.61 12.02
N GLU A 66 -2.37 -24.57 11.13
CA GLU A 66 -1.63 -25.80 11.42
C GLU A 66 -0.11 -25.59 11.35
N LEU A 67 0.35 -24.52 10.71
CA LEU A 67 1.76 -24.21 10.54
C LEU A 67 2.45 -23.93 11.88
N SER A 68 3.73 -24.30 12.02
CA SER A 68 4.59 -23.90 13.14
C SER A 68 4.86 -22.39 13.12
N ALA A 69 5.37 -21.84 14.23
CA ALA A 69 5.76 -20.43 14.27
C ALA A 69 6.79 -20.08 13.19
N ARG A 70 7.78 -20.96 12.99
CA ARG A 70 8.81 -20.83 11.95
C ARG A 70 8.22 -20.87 10.55
N ALA A 71 7.31 -21.80 10.26
CA ALA A 71 6.63 -21.88 8.97
C ALA A 71 5.74 -20.66 8.68
N LEU A 72 5.12 -20.07 9.72
CA LEU A 72 4.38 -18.81 9.60
C LEU A 72 5.32 -17.64 9.24
N VAL A 73 6.49 -17.54 9.86
CA VAL A 73 7.51 -16.52 9.52
C VAL A 73 8.01 -16.69 8.08
N GLN A 74 8.28 -17.93 7.63
CA GLN A 74 8.64 -18.20 6.24
C GLN A 74 7.51 -17.83 5.27
N THR A 75 6.26 -18.03 5.67
CA THR A 75 5.10 -17.59 4.90
C THR A 75 5.04 -16.08 4.80
N PHE A 76 5.29 -15.35 5.90
CA PHE A 76 5.44 -13.91 5.87
C PHE A 76 6.55 -13.45 4.91
N GLN A 77 7.71 -14.10 4.88
CA GLN A 77 8.80 -13.78 3.96
C GLN A 77 8.39 -13.93 2.48
N ARG A 78 7.73 -15.05 2.12
CA ARG A 78 7.18 -15.26 0.77
C ARG A 78 6.14 -14.20 0.37
N LEU A 79 5.30 -13.80 1.32
CA LEU A 79 4.33 -12.72 1.12
C LEU A 79 5.01 -11.36 0.97
N GLN A 80 6.11 -11.11 1.68
CA GLN A 80 6.93 -9.92 1.55
C GLN A 80 7.57 -9.82 0.16
N GLU A 81 8.14 -10.91 -0.34
CA GLU A 81 8.67 -11.01 -1.72
C GLU A 81 7.57 -10.73 -2.75
N SER A 82 6.40 -11.34 -2.57
CA SER A 82 5.23 -11.09 -3.42
C SER A 82 4.83 -9.62 -3.40
N ARG A 83 4.85 -8.96 -2.24
CA ARG A 83 4.58 -7.53 -2.12
C ARG A 83 5.60 -6.68 -2.88
N VAL A 84 6.90 -7.00 -2.80
CA VAL A 84 7.95 -6.32 -3.57
C VAL A 84 7.68 -6.42 -5.07
N GLN A 85 7.26 -7.60 -5.54
CA GLN A 85 6.89 -7.80 -6.94
C GLN A 85 5.67 -6.96 -7.35
N ILE A 86 4.62 -6.90 -6.51
CA ILE A 86 3.44 -6.06 -6.78
C ILE A 86 3.86 -4.58 -6.87
N TYR A 87 4.75 -4.09 -6.02
CA TYR A 87 5.28 -2.72 -6.13
C TYR A 87 6.01 -2.46 -7.44
N ALA A 88 6.81 -3.43 -7.92
CA ALA A 88 7.51 -3.30 -9.19
C ALA A 88 6.52 -3.19 -10.36
N GLU A 89 5.52 -4.06 -10.38
CA GLU A 89 4.47 -4.07 -11.39
C GLU A 89 3.58 -2.83 -11.31
N PHE A 90 3.28 -2.34 -10.10
CA PHE A 90 2.54 -1.10 -9.91
C PHE A 90 3.29 0.07 -10.55
N ARG A 91 4.58 0.25 -10.26
CA ARG A 91 5.39 1.34 -10.84
C ARG A 91 5.48 1.24 -12.37
N GLN A 92 5.72 0.04 -12.89
CA GLN A 92 5.83 -0.18 -14.34
C GLN A 92 4.48 0.04 -15.04
N GLY A 93 3.42 -0.58 -14.54
CA GLY A 93 2.09 -0.46 -15.12
C GLY A 93 1.53 0.95 -15.00
N PHE A 94 1.85 1.69 -13.93
CA PHE A 94 1.48 3.10 -13.83
C PHE A 94 2.08 3.90 -15.00
N GLN A 95 3.37 3.71 -15.32
CA GLN A 95 4.00 4.42 -16.43
C GLN A 95 3.33 4.14 -17.78
N VAL A 96 2.88 2.90 -17.99
CA VAL A 96 2.21 2.44 -19.22
C VAL A 96 0.77 2.94 -19.30
N HIS A 97 0.00 2.80 -18.20
CA HIS A 97 -1.45 2.96 -18.23
C HIS A 97 -1.93 4.34 -17.80
N GLN A 98 -1.14 5.17 -17.11
CA GLN A 98 -1.56 6.47 -16.52
C GLN A 98 -2.32 7.44 -17.45
N LYS A 99 -2.18 7.31 -18.78
CA LYS A 99 -2.85 8.15 -19.79
C LYS A 99 -3.83 7.38 -20.67
N THR A 100 -4.19 6.17 -20.26
CA THR A 100 -5.03 5.25 -21.03
C THR A 100 -6.35 5.01 -20.31
N GLU A 101 -7.38 4.62 -21.05
CA GLU A 101 -8.68 4.23 -20.48
C GLU A 101 -8.60 2.99 -19.59
N GLN A 102 -7.52 2.21 -19.69
CA GLN A 102 -7.28 1.02 -18.88
C GLN A 102 -6.80 1.35 -17.46
N PHE A 103 -6.46 2.61 -17.18
CA PHE A 103 -5.88 2.99 -15.90
C PHE A 103 -6.73 2.62 -14.68
N PRO A 104 -8.06 2.87 -14.65
CA PRO A 104 -8.89 2.48 -13.50
C PRO A 104 -8.87 0.97 -13.25
N ALA A 105 -9.03 0.16 -14.30
CA ALA A 105 -9.01 -1.30 -14.18
C ALA A 105 -7.64 -1.83 -13.72
N PHE A 106 -6.54 -1.20 -14.17
CA PHE A 106 -5.19 -1.50 -13.68
C PHE A 106 -5.05 -1.20 -12.19
N CYS A 107 -5.51 -0.02 -11.75
CA CYS A 107 -5.49 0.40 -10.35
C CYS A 107 -6.31 -0.55 -9.47
N ASP A 108 -7.50 -0.96 -9.91
CA ASP A 108 -8.34 -1.93 -9.21
C ASP A 108 -7.61 -3.28 -9.06
N GLY A 109 -6.98 -3.76 -10.14
CA GLY A 109 -6.22 -5.01 -10.13
C GLY A 109 -5.03 -4.99 -9.17
N ILE A 110 -4.25 -3.91 -9.17
CA ILE A 110 -3.12 -3.72 -8.24
C ILE A 110 -3.61 -3.60 -6.80
N THR A 111 -4.69 -2.85 -6.55
CA THR A 111 -5.26 -2.66 -5.22
C THR A 111 -5.73 -3.98 -4.62
N LYS A 112 -6.45 -4.79 -5.40
CA LYS A 112 -6.88 -6.14 -4.98
C LYS A 112 -5.71 -7.01 -4.57
N ARG A 113 -4.58 -6.95 -5.29
CA ARG A 113 -3.38 -7.73 -4.97
C ARG A 113 -2.68 -7.24 -3.71
N PHE A 114 -2.57 -5.93 -3.51
CA PHE A 114 -2.05 -5.38 -2.25
C PHE A 114 -2.94 -5.77 -1.06
N SER A 115 -4.26 -5.69 -1.20
CA SER A 115 -5.21 -6.10 -0.16
C SER A 115 -5.06 -7.59 0.16
N ALA A 116 -5.05 -8.46 -0.84
CA ALA A 116 -4.93 -9.90 -0.65
C ALA A 116 -3.62 -10.31 0.07
N VAL A 117 -2.49 -9.66 -0.26
CA VAL A 117 -1.22 -9.93 0.45
C VAL A 117 -1.25 -9.35 1.87
N SER A 118 -1.82 -8.17 2.07
CA SER A 118 -1.92 -7.54 3.39
C SER A 118 -2.82 -8.33 4.34
N GLU A 119 -3.94 -8.85 3.85
CA GLU A 119 -4.84 -9.73 4.60
C GLU A 119 -4.17 -11.02 5.04
N GLN A 120 -3.43 -11.67 4.14
CA GLN A 120 -2.65 -12.87 4.49
C GLN A 120 -1.57 -12.57 5.53
N ILE A 121 -0.86 -11.44 5.41
CA ILE A 121 0.13 -11.05 6.42
C ILE A 121 -0.54 -10.75 7.76
N ASN A 122 -1.70 -10.08 7.77
CA ASN A 122 -2.46 -9.83 9.01
C ASN A 122 -2.90 -11.14 9.66
N GLN A 123 -3.29 -12.14 8.86
CA GLN A 123 -3.63 -13.47 9.37
C GLN A 123 -2.40 -14.17 9.98
N VAL A 124 -1.24 -14.10 9.32
CA VAL A 124 0.02 -14.63 9.86
C VAL A 124 0.39 -13.94 11.18
N GLU A 125 0.33 -12.61 11.23
CA GLU A 125 0.58 -11.81 12.44
C GLU A 125 -0.34 -12.22 13.59
N LYS A 126 -1.64 -12.37 13.29
CA LYS A 126 -2.65 -12.81 14.26
C LYS A 126 -2.34 -14.21 14.82
N LEU A 127 -2.00 -15.17 13.96
CA LEU A 127 -1.69 -16.54 14.39
C LEU A 127 -0.41 -16.61 15.23
N LEU A 128 0.63 -15.85 14.85
CA LEU A 128 1.86 -15.74 15.64
C LEU A 128 1.56 -15.17 17.03
N ARG A 129 0.72 -14.14 17.12
CA ARG A 129 0.32 -13.50 18.38
C ARG A 129 -0.55 -14.39 19.26
N GLU A 130 -1.62 -14.93 18.69
CA GLU A 130 -2.72 -15.54 19.44
C GLU A 130 -2.50 -17.03 19.68
N GLU A 131 -2.06 -17.77 18.66
CA GLU A 131 -1.94 -19.24 18.74
C GLU A 131 -0.55 -19.67 19.14
N LYS A 132 0.48 -19.08 18.52
CA LYS A 132 1.89 -19.47 18.76
C LYS A 132 2.57 -18.70 19.88
N LYS A 133 1.88 -17.69 20.45
CA LYS A 133 2.37 -16.81 21.53
C LYS A 133 3.71 -16.12 21.24
N GLN A 134 4.08 -15.97 19.97
CA GLN A 134 5.27 -15.27 19.48
C GLN A 134 4.99 -13.77 19.38
N ILE A 135 4.76 -13.14 20.54
CA ILE A 135 4.36 -11.74 20.63
C ILE A 135 5.41 -10.78 20.03
N PRO A 136 6.73 -10.91 20.32
CA PRO A 136 7.74 -10.01 19.75
C PRO A 136 7.77 -10.05 18.22
N VAL A 137 7.78 -11.24 17.64
CA VAL A 137 7.72 -11.47 16.18
C VAL A 137 6.46 -10.84 15.58
N ALA A 138 5.28 -11.07 16.18
CA ALA A 138 4.03 -10.49 15.71
C ALA A 138 4.02 -8.94 15.79
N GLN A 139 4.66 -8.34 16.80
CA GLN A 139 4.81 -6.89 16.90
C GLN A 139 5.69 -6.32 15.79
N LEU A 140 6.80 -6.99 15.44
CA LEU A 140 7.67 -6.57 14.34
C LEU A 140 6.93 -6.64 13.00
N ILE A 141 6.20 -7.73 12.72
CA ILE A 141 5.36 -7.85 11.52
C ILE A 141 4.31 -6.74 11.47
N ARG A 142 3.69 -6.40 12.61
CA ARG A 142 2.73 -5.30 12.67
C ARG A 142 3.38 -3.95 12.34
N LYS A 143 4.58 -3.67 12.85
CA LYS A 143 5.33 -2.44 12.50
C LYS A 143 5.63 -2.39 11.00
N ILE A 144 6.06 -3.51 10.40
CA ILE A 144 6.29 -3.61 8.95
C ILE A 144 5.01 -3.32 8.18
N GLN A 145 3.85 -3.84 8.59
CA GLN A 145 2.56 -3.52 7.95
C GLN A 145 2.22 -2.03 7.98
N LEU A 146 2.52 -1.33 9.07
CA LEU A 146 2.28 0.12 9.19
C LEU A 146 3.19 0.92 8.26
N GLU A 147 4.48 0.59 8.24
CA GLU A 147 5.42 1.24 7.31
C GLU A 147 5.09 0.92 5.86
N GLU A 148 4.63 -0.29 5.55
CA GLU A 148 4.25 -0.65 4.18
C GLU A 148 2.97 0.04 3.70
N LYS A 149 2.05 0.33 4.62
CA LYS A 149 0.92 1.22 4.33
C LYS A 149 1.41 2.61 3.93
N GLU A 150 2.33 3.19 4.71
CA GLU A 150 2.91 4.51 4.42
C GLU A 150 3.70 4.50 3.10
N LYS A 151 4.50 3.47 2.85
CA LYS A 151 5.25 3.29 1.60
C LYS A 151 4.33 3.24 0.39
N LEU A 152 3.18 2.57 0.47
CA LEU A 152 2.21 2.53 -0.63
C LEU A 152 1.65 3.92 -0.95
N LEU A 153 1.31 4.70 0.08
CA LEU A 153 0.86 6.07 -0.08
C LEU A 153 1.94 6.96 -0.69
N LEU A 154 3.17 6.89 -0.17
CA LEU A 154 4.31 7.64 -0.69
C LEU A 154 4.67 7.22 -2.12
N THR A 155 4.60 5.94 -2.46
CA THR A 155 4.82 5.44 -3.83
C THR A 155 3.83 6.10 -4.78
N SER A 156 2.55 6.10 -4.41
CA SER A 156 1.48 6.69 -5.22
C SER A 156 1.68 8.19 -5.41
N ALA A 157 2.00 8.91 -4.33
CA ALA A 157 2.28 10.34 -4.38
C ALA A 157 3.49 10.67 -5.27
N VAL A 158 4.59 9.91 -5.15
CA VAL A 158 5.78 10.08 -6.01
C VAL A 158 5.43 9.86 -7.49
N LEU A 159 4.65 8.83 -7.81
CA LEU A 159 4.26 8.54 -9.19
C LEU A 159 3.40 9.66 -9.80
N ILE A 160 2.41 10.15 -9.06
CA ILE A 160 1.54 11.25 -9.48
C ILE A 160 2.33 12.55 -9.67
N GLU A 161 3.18 12.92 -8.71
CA GLU A 161 3.99 14.14 -8.81
C GLU A 161 4.99 14.07 -9.97
N LYS A 162 5.59 12.90 -10.24
CA LYS A 162 6.43 12.69 -11.42
C LYS A 162 5.65 12.80 -12.73
N MET A 163 4.41 12.31 -12.77
CA MET A 163 3.53 12.48 -13.93
C MET A 163 3.24 13.96 -14.17
N ARG A 164 2.83 14.70 -13.14
CA ARG A 164 2.56 16.15 -13.20
C ARG A 164 3.78 16.94 -13.67
N LEU A 165 4.96 16.62 -13.11
CA LEU A 165 6.23 17.21 -13.52
C LEU A 165 6.48 16.97 -15.02
N ASN A 166 6.34 15.72 -15.47
CA ASN A 166 6.55 15.37 -16.87
C ASN A 166 5.57 16.08 -17.82
N ASP A 167 4.33 16.28 -17.39
CA ASP A 167 3.33 17.02 -18.15
C ASP A 167 3.65 18.51 -18.22
N ALA A 168 4.03 19.12 -17.10
CA ALA A 168 4.43 20.53 -17.04
C ALA A 168 5.69 20.82 -17.89
N GLU A 169 6.65 19.90 -17.93
CA GLU A 169 7.85 20.03 -18.76
C GLU A 169 7.57 20.00 -20.27
N LYS A 170 6.48 19.35 -20.69
CA LYS A 170 6.09 19.19 -22.09
C LYS A 170 5.16 20.30 -22.61
N GLN A 171 4.70 21.20 -21.73
CA GLN A 171 3.84 22.31 -22.13
C GLN A 171 4.62 23.35 -22.94
N HIS A 172 3.97 23.90 -23.98
CA HIS A 172 4.55 24.89 -24.88
C HIS A 172 4.86 26.23 -24.17
N ASP A 173 4.10 26.56 -23.12
CA ASP A 173 4.32 27.72 -22.26
C ASP A 173 4.74 27.24 -20.87
N ARG A 174 5.97 26.72 -20.77
CA ARG A 174 6.50 26.14 -19.52
C ARG A 174 6.69 27.23 -18.48
N ASP A 175 5.89 27.16 -17.42
CA ASP A 175 6.12 27.94 -16.21
C ASP A 175 7.28 27.34 -15.40
N ALA A 176 8.43 28.03 -15.44
CA ALA A 176 9.62 27.63 -14.70
C ALA A 176 9.39 27.52 -13.18
N SER A 177 8.49 28.34 -12.63
CA SER A 177 8.18 28.32 -11.19
C SER A 177 7.39 27.07 -10.79
N THR A 178 6.36 26.71 -11.57
CA THR A 178 5.61 25.46 -11.40
C THR A 178 6.51 24.24 -11.53
N VAL A 179 7.41 24.21 -12.52
CA VAL A 179 8.33 23.07 -12.68
C VAL A 179 9.30 22.95 -11.51
N ALA A 180 9.94 24.04 -11.09
CA ALA A 180 10.85 24.02 -9.94
C ALA A 180 10.14 23.59 -8.64
N PHE A 181 8.86 23.95 -8.49
CA PHE A 181 8.04 23.49 -7.37
C PHE A 181 7.82 21.97 -7.41
N LEU A 182 7.37 21.45 -8.56
CA LEU A 182 7.12 20.01 -8.73
C LEU A 182 8.40 19.18 -8.56
N GLU A 183 9.55 19.67 -9.04
CA GLU A 183 10.86 19.04 -8.80
C GLU A 183 11.16 18.93 -7.30
N ARG A 184 10.92 20.00 -6.53
CA ARG A 184 11.11 20.00 -5.07
C ARG A 184 10.14 19.05 -4.37
N SER A 185 8.89 19.00 -4.82
CA SER A 185 7.86 18.09 -4.31
C SER A 185 8.27 16.63 -4.53
N VAL A 186 8.64 16.26 -5.76
CA VAL A 186 9.13 14.92 -6.12
C VAL A 186 10.34 14.55 -5.28
N LYS A 187 11.31 15.46 -5.12
CA LYS A 187 12.50 15.22 -4.30
C LYS A 187 12.12 14.92 -2.85
N THR A 188 11.27 15.75 -2.25
CA THR A 188 10.83 15.60 -0.86
C THR A 188 10.10 14.28 -0.63
N LEU A 189 9.17 13.93 -1.50
CA LEU A 189 8.44 12.67 -1.42
C LEU A 189 9.34 11.46 -1.65
N THR A 190 10.31 11.56 -2.56
CA THR A 190 11.28 10.50 -2.82
C THR A 190 12.18 10.26 -1.61
N THR A 191 12.62 11.32 -0.92
CA THR A 191 13.37 11.19 0.34
C THR A 191 12.53 10.47 1.39
N LYS A 192 11.30 10.93 1.66
CA LYS A 192 10.39 10.27 2.62
C LYS A 192 10.12 8.81 2.28
N HIS A 193 9.90 8.51 1.00
CA HIS A 193 9.71 7.15 0.51
C HIS A 193 10.95 6.28 0.79
N THR A 194 12.14 6.82 0.52
CA THR A 194 13.41 6.13 0.78
C THR A 194 13.62 5.87 2.27
N ASP A 195 13.36 6.85 3.12
CA ASP A 195 13.44 6.71 4.57
C ASP A 195 12.49 5.63 5.09
N CYS A 196 11.27 5.54 4.52
CA CYS A 196 10.32 4.49 4.85
C CYS A 196 10.82 3.10 4.46
N VAL A 197 11.43 2.95 3.27
CA VAL A 197 12.06 1.69 2.85
C VAL A 197 13.20 1.30 3.80
N VAL A 198 14.02 2.26 4.23
CA VAL A 198 15.11 2.01 5.20
C VAL A 198 14.54 1.49 6.52
N ARG A 199 13.52 2.14 7.09
CA ARG A 199 12.87 1.68 8.33
C ARG A 199 12.28 0.27 8.19
N ILE A 200 11.67 -0.06 7.05
CA ILE A 200 11.17 -1.43 6.80
C ILE A 200 12.31 -2.44 6.84
N ASN A 201 13.45 -2.13 6.22
CA ASN A 201 14.61 -3.03 6.20
C ASN A 201 15.21 -3.21 7.60
N GLU A 202 15.31 -2.13 8.39
CA GLU A 202 15.76 -2.21 9.79
C GLU A 202 14.84 -3.13 10.62
N ILE A 203 13.52 -2.99 10.49
CA ILE A 203 12.57 -3.85 11.21
C ILE A 203 12.63 -5.30 10.70
N LEU A 204 12.91 -5.52 9.41
CA LEU A 204 13.13 -6.87 8.87
C LEU A 204 14.39 -7.50 9.43
N GLU A 205 15.48 -6.74 9.60
CA GLU A 205 16.71 -7.21 10.27
C GLU A 205 16.43 -7.60 11.73
N ASP A 206 15.72 -6.76 12.48
CA ASP A 206 15.27 -7.08 13.83
C ASP A 206 14.42 -8.37 13.86
N LEU A 207 13.53 -8.55 12.87
CA LEU A 207 12.70 -9.75 12.74
C LEU A 207 13.56 -11.00 12.48
N TYR A 208 14.58 -10.91 11.63
CA TYR A 208 15.49 -12.03 11.39
C TYR A 208 16.27 -12.41 12.65
N ALA A 209 16.72 -11.42 13.43
CA ALA A 209 17.38 -11.67 14.70
C ALA A 209 16.43 -12.36 15.70
N GLU A 210 15.21 -11.83 15.86
CA GLU A 210 14.21 -12.39 16.79
C GLU A 210 13.76 -13.81 16.40
N THR A 211 13.78 -14.14 15.11
CA THR A 211 13.30 -15.44 14.61
C THR A 211 14.39 -16.50 14.51
N ALA A 212 15.66 -16.16 14.76
CA ALA A 212 16.79 -17.09 14.71
C ALA A 212 16.64 -18.23 15.75
N ASP A 213 16.05 -17.93 16.90
CA ASP A 213 15.86 -18.85 18.01
C ASP A 213 14.54 -19.63 17.96
N LEU A 214 13.74 -19.48 16.89
CA LEU A 214 12.54 -20.29 16.70
C LEU A 214 12.94 -21.73 16.36
N GLU A 215 12.75 -22.63 17.33
CA GLU A 215 12.88 -24.07 17.14
C GLU A 215 11.71 -24.61 16.27
N ASP A 216 12.00 -25.66 15.50
CA ASP A 216 10.97 -26.46 14.84
C ASP A 216 10.40 -27.44 15.88
N ASP A 217 9.15 -27.23 16.33
CA ASP A 217 8.41 -28.18 17.17
C ASP A 217 8.22 -29.54 16.46
#